data_AF-A0A0F8YPH8-F1
#
_entry.id   AF-A0A0F8YPH8-F1
#
_cell.length_a   1.000
_cell.length_b   1.000
_cell.length_c   1.000
_cell.angle_alpha   90.00
_cell.angle_beta   90.00
_cell.angle_gamma   90.00
#
_symmetry.space_group_name_H-M   'P 1'
#
loop_
_entity.id
_entity.type
_entity.pdbx_description
1 polymer ?
#
loop_
_entity_poly.entity_id
_entity_poly.type
_entity_poly.pdbx_seq_one_letter_code
_entity_poly.pdbx_strand_id
1 'polypeptide(L)'
;LKRFRTDVKNQWTFPLIFGATANSVSTYLHIPVEYLKPLIKQFFREMPGLSDYQKRMRNFYDDNGYVEGPTGWRRHGPIDHGEIINTPIQNAEVEIVLHAMDRLSEAAQELDEWQFQARLMVHDELGFWIPKKTIDRDLEFIAYEMLQCEHFPWITVPLCLEIGKGPNWYDQEEVSTIYSDDLGLLDRKKCGF
;
A
#
# COMPACT_ATOMS: atom_id res chain seq x y z
N LEU A 1 -6.59 -21.95 9.26
CA LEU A 1 -5.65 -21.36 8.29
C LEU A 1 -5.90 -19.86 8.05
N LYS A 2 -7.08 -19.42 7.58
CA LYS A 2 -7.37 -17.98 7.34
C LYS A 2 -7.15 -17.08 8.57
N ARG A 3 -7.72 -17.44 9.73
CA ARG A 3 -7.53 -16.71 11.01
C ARG A 3 -6.05 -16.58 11.39
N PHE A 4 -5.30 -17.68 11.33
CA PHE A 4 -3.87 -17.69 11.64
C PHE A 4 -3.06 -16.76 10.70
N ARG A 5 -3.37 -16.75 9.39
CA ARG A 5 -2.74 -15.83 8.45
C ARG A 5 -3.03 -14.37 8.81
N THR A 6 -4.27 -14.06 9.21
CA THR A 6 -4.64 -12.72 9.68
C THR A 6 -3.88 -12.33 10.94
N ASP A 7 -3.75 -13.23 11.92
CA ASP A 7 -3.03 -12.98 13.16
C ASP A 7 -1.54 -12.72 12.88
N VAL A 8 -0.89 -13.56 12.05
CA VAL A 8 0.52 -13.36 11.64
C VAL A 8 0.71 -12.07 10.85
N LYS A 9 -0.24 -11.70 9.98
CA LYS A 9 -0.17 -10.43 9.24
C LYS A 9 -0.20 -9.24 10.21
N ASN A 10 -1.21 -9.21 11.09
CA ASN A 10 -1.53 -8.03 11.89
C ASN A 10 -0.72 -7.92 13.20
N GLN A 11 -0.27 -9.04 13.77
CA GLN A 11 0.36 -9.08 15.09
C GLN A 11 1.86 -9.39 15.03
N TRP A 12 2.36 -9.86 13.89
CA TRP A 12 3.79 -10.16 13.68
C TRP A 12 4.38 -9.31 12.56
N THR A 13 3.86 -9.46 11.34
CA THR A 13 4.48 -8.91 10.13
C THR A 13 4.43 -7.38 10.11
N PHE A 14 3.24 -6.79 10.15
CA PHE A 14 3.10 -5.33 10.16
C PHE A 14 3.77 -4.67 11.37
N PRO A 15 3.61 -5.14 12.61
CA PRO A 15 4.31 -4.56 13.75
C PRO A 15 5.83 -4.54 13.56
N LEU A 16 6.45 -5.62 13.07
CA LEU A 16 7.90 -5.66 12.86
C LEU A 16 8.34 -4.71 11.74
N ILE A 17 7.55 -4.60 10.66
CA ILE A 17 7.80 -3.64 9.56
C ILE A 17 7.78 -2.20 10.09
N PHE A 18 6.81 -1.87 10.95
CA PHE A 18 6.64 -0.52 11.52
C PHE A 18 7.45 -0.27 12.80
N GLY A 19 8.42 -1.12 13.11
CA GLY A 19 9.40 -0.87 14.17
C GLY A 19 8.92 -1.22 15.59
N ALA A 20 7.88 -2.05 15.74
CA ALA A 20 7.46 -2.55 17.04
C ALA A 20 8.57 -3.37 17.72
N THR A 21 8.64 -3.26 19.05
CA THR A 21 9.62 -4.00 19.84
C THR A 21 9.20 -5.47 20.04
N ALA A 22 10.14 -6.33 20.39
CA ALA A 22 9.84 -7.73 20.76
C ALA A 22 8.82 -7.82 21.93
N ASN A 23 8.83 -6.86 22.85
CA ASN A 23 7.86 -6.80 23.94
C ASN A 23 6.45 -6.48 23.43
N SER A 24 6.33 -5.53 22.48
CA SER A 24 5.06 -5.20 21.83
C SER A 24 4.47 -6.42 21.12
N VAL A 25 5.29 -7.11 20.32
CA VAL A 25 4.88 -8.34 19.62
C VAL A 25 4.50 -9.46 20.59
N SER A 26 5.23 -9.59 21.70
CA SER A 26 4.92 -10.52 22.79
C SER A 26 3.53 -10.27 23.38
N THR A 27 3.16 -9.00 23.59
CA THR A 27 1.83 -8.63 24.06
C THR A 27 0.75 -8.98 23.05
N TYR A 28 0.96 -8.71 21.75
CA TYR A 28 -0.05 -8.95 20.72
C TYR A 28 -0.35 -10.45 20.51
N LEU A 29 0.70 -11.28 20.50
CA LEU A 29 0.58 -12.72 20.25
C LEU A 29 0.32 -13.53 21.52
N HIS A 30 0.43 -12.91 22.70
CA HIS A 30 0.43 -13.62 24.00
C HIS A 30 1.49 -14.73 24.08
N ILE A 31 2.66 -14.50 23.48
CA ILE A 31 3.81 -15.42 23.49
C ILE A 31 4.95 -14.79 24.28
N PRO A 32 5.59 -15.48 25.23
CA PRO A 32 6.71 -14.93 25.99
C PRO A 32 7.87 -14.48 25.09
N VAL A 33 8.48 -13.33 25.44
CA VAL A 33 9.48 -12.65 24.62
C VAL A 33 10.70 -13.53 24.29
N GLU A 34 11.07 -14.45 25.17
CA GLU A 34 12.18 -15.39 25.01
C GLU A 34 12.02 -16.31 23.79
N TYR A 35 10.78 -16.70 23.46
CA TYR A 35 10.49 -17.51 22.28
C TYR A 35 10.47 -16.68 20.99
N LEU A 36 10.11 -15.39 21.10
CA LEU A 36 10.01 -14.49 19.94
C LEU A 36 11.35 -13.93 19.50
N LYS A 37 12.28 -13.67 20.44
CA LYS A 37 13.62 -13.14 20.13
C LYS A 37 14.35 -13.89 19.00
N PRO A 38 14.49 -15.24 19.01
CA PRO A 38 15.17 -15.94 17.93
C PRO A 38 14.42 -15.84 16.59
N LEU A 39 13.09 -15.82 16.62
CA LEU A 39 12.23 -15.70 15.44
C LEU A 39 12.32 -14.29 14.82
N ILE A 40 12.31 -13.23 15.64
CA ILE A 40 12.49 -11.85 15.18
C ILE A 40 13.89 -11.68 14.57
N LYS A 41 14.91 -12.27 15.21
CA LYS A 41 16.27 -12.28 14.66
C LYS A 41 16.32 -13.00 13.31
N GLN A 42 15.58 -14.09 13.14
CA GLN A 42 15.48 -14.79 11.85
C GLN A 42 14.78 -13.93 10.81
N PHE A 43 13.63 -13.33 11.15
CA PHE A 43 12.88 -12.44 10.27
C PHE A 43 13.75 -11.33 9.67
N PHE A 44 14.52 -10.61 10.50
CA PHE A 44 15.40 -9.55 10.00
C PHE A 44 16.66 -10.06 9.27
N ARG A 45 17.07 -11.33 9.47
CA ARG A 45 18.11 -11.95 8.62
C ARG A 45 17.59 -12.25 7.22
N GLU A 46 16.32 -12.63 7.11
CA GLU A 46 15.65 -12.88 5.82
C GLU A 46 15.26 -11.57 5.12
N MET A 47 15.01 -10.51 5.89
CA MET A 47 14.65 -9.16 5.40
C MET A 47 15.69 -8.10 5.80
N PRO A 48 16.95 -8.19 5.32
CA PRO A 48 17.99 -7.22 5.68
C PRO A 48 17.66 -5.81 5.20
N GLY A 49 17.06 -5.67 4.01
CA GLY A 49 16.68 -4.36 3.45
C GLY A 49 15.68 -3.58 4.31
N LEU A 50 14.81 -4.28 5.05
CA LEU A 50 13.90 -3.66 6.02
C LEU A 50 14.67 -3.07 7.21
N SER A 51 15.65 -3.80 7.73
CA SER A 51 16.50 -3.31 8.83
C SER A 51 17.26 -2.05 8.42
N ASP A 52 17.82 -2.07 7.20
CA ASP A 52 18.53 -0.94 6.63
C ASP A 52 17.59 0.27 6.44
N TYR A 53 16.39 0.05 5.89
CA TYR A 53 15.38 1.09 5.74
C TYR A 53 15.04 1.75 7.09
N GLN A 54 14.69 0.95 8.10
CA GLN A 54 14.35 1.47 9.43
C GLN A 54 15.49 2.26 10.05
N LYS A 55 16.74 1.81 9.88
CA LYS A 55 17.93 2.53 10.37
C LYS A 55 18.13 3.85 9.63
N ARG A 56 18.01 3.86 8.29
CA ARG A 56 18.13 5.09 7.49
C ARG A 56 17.09 6.12 7.89
N MET A 57 15.84 5.71 8.10
CA MET A 57 14.78 6.63 8.47
C MET A 57 15.01 7.29 9.83
N ARG A 58 15.48 6.52 10.83
CA ARG A 58 15.85 7.07 12.14
C ARG A 58 17.02 8.05 12.04
N ASN A 59 18.10 7.66 11.37
CA ASN A 59 19.25 8.53 11.19
C ASN A 59 18.87 9.83 10.46
N PHE A 60 18.06 9.73 9.39
CA PHE A 60 17.57 10.91 8.67
C PHE A 60 16.77 11.84 9.58
N TYR A 61 15.87 11.28 10.42
CA TYR A 61 15.09 12.07 11.35
C TYR A 61 15.97 12.73 12.43
N ASP A 62 16.95 12.01 12.98
CA ASP A 62 17.89 12.55 13.98
C ASP A 62 18.73 13.71 13.41
N ASP A 63 19.14 13.61 12.14
CA ASP A 63 19.95 14.61 11.46
C ASP A 63 19.13 15.85 11.01
N ASN A 64 17.86 15.67 10.63
CA ASN A 64 17.06 16.71 9.98
C ASN A 64 15.87 17.24 10.79
N GLY A 65 15.39 16.48 11.79
CA GLY A 65 14.21 16.83 12.60
C GLY A 65 12.86 16.67 11.90
N TYR A 66 12.81 15.93 10.79
CA TYR A 66 11.59 15.61 10.03
C TYR A 66 11.74 14.30 9.26
N VAL A 67 10.63 13.76 8.77
CA VAL A 67 10.62 12.66 7.79
C VAL A 67 10.09 13.14 6.45
N GLU A 68 10.57 12.54 5.36
CA GLU A 68 10.27 12.94 3.99
C GLU A 68 9.80 11.72 3.18
N GLY A 69 8.69 11.86 2.47
CA GLY A 69 8.18 10.88 1.51
C GLY A 69 8.86 10.99 0.15
N PRO A 70 8.57 10.05 -0.78
CA PRO A 70 9.27 9.98 -2.06
C PRO A 70 9.12 11.21 -2.97
N THR A 71 8.01 11.96 -2.90
CA THR A 71 7.82 13.20 -3.68
C THR A 71 8.22 14.47 -2.94
N GLY A 72 8.81 14.36 -1.74
CA GLY A 72 9.26 15.50 -0.95
C GLY A 72 8.25 16.02 0.06
N TRP A 73 7.13 15.32 0.29
CA TRP A 73 6.23 15.60 1.41
C TRP A 73 6.93 15.42 2.75
N ARG A 74 6.81 16.41 3.64
CA ARG A 74 7.53 16.41 4.93
C ARG A 74 6.59 16.45 6.11
N ARG A 75 6.86 15.62 7.11
CA ARG A 75 6.24 15.70 8.43
C ARG A 75 7.27 16.16 9.45
N HIS A 76 7.06 17.35 9.97
CA HIS A 76 7.88 17.95 11.03
C HIS A 76 7.30 17.67 12.42
N GLY A 77 8.13 17.87 13.44
CA GLY A 77 7.72 17.84 14.84
C GLY A 77 8.02 16.51 15.53
N PRO A 78 7.87 16.46 16.86
CA PRO A 78 8.16 15.28 17.64
C PRO A 78 7.16 14.16 17.30
N ILE A 79 7.70 13.08 16.75
CA ILE A 79 6.94 11.87 16.39
C ILE A 79 7.57 10.63 17.02
N ASP A 80 6.79 9.56 17.18
CA ASP A 80 7.29 8.33 17.76
C ASP A 80 8.18 7.52 16.77
N HIS A 81 8.86 6.49 17.27
CA HIS A 81 9.78 5.68 16.47
C HIS A 81 9.09 4.92 15.33
N GLY A 82 7.82 4.51 15.53
CA GLY A 82 7.04 3.83 14.51
C GLY A 82 6.56 4.80 13.44
N GLU A 83 6.17 6.01 13.82
CA GLU A 83 5.78 7.09 12.93
C GLU A 83 6.94 7.53 12.03
N ILE A 84 8.18 7.56 12.52
CA ILE A 84 9.37 7.85 11.71
C ILE A 84 9.49 6.87 10.53
N ILE A 85 9.18 5.59 10.77
CA ILE A 85 9.30 4.52 9.78
C ILE A 85 8.08 4.50 8.85
N ASN A 86 6.89 4.67 9.43
CA ASN A 86 5.62 4.45 8.76
C ASN A 86 5.14 5.67 7.96
N THR A 87 5.41 6.90 8.42
CA THR A 87 4.94 8.11 7.74
C THR A 87 5.36 8.15 6.27
N PRO A 88 6.64 7.94 5.89
CA PRO A 88 7.03 7.94 4.47
C PRO A 88 6.34 6.86 3.64
N ILE A 89 6.07 5.68 4.23
CA ILE A 89 5.37 4.57 3.55
C ILE A 89 3.93 4.98 3.26
N GLN A 90 3.21 5.49 4.27
CA GLN A 90 1.83 5.96 4.09
C GLN A 90 1.72 7.15 3.14
N ASN A 91 2.72 8.02 3.11
CA ASN A 91 2.76 9.13 2.14
C ASN A 91 2.85 8.57 0.71
N ALA A 92 3.72 7.58 0.48
CA ALA A 92 3.84 6.92 -0.82
C ALA A 92 2.52 6.22 -1.24
N GLU A 93 1.82 5.57 -0.31
CA GLU A 93 0.52 4.94 -0.57
C GLU A 93 -0.54 5.97 -0.98
N VAL A 94 -0.63 7.08 -0.25
CA VAL A 94 -1.57 8.18 -0.55
C VAL A 94 -1.28 8.81 -1.91
N GLU A 95 -0.01 9.00 -2.27
CA GLU A 95 0.36 9.54 -3.57
C GLU A 95 -0.12 8.67 -4.73
N ILE A 96 -0.01 7.33 -4.62
CA ILE A 96 -0.51 6.41 -5.64
C ILE A 96 -2.04 6.54 -5.79
N VAL A 97 -2.77 6.49 -4.68
CA VAL A 97 -4.24 6.52 -4.71
C VAL A 97 -4.75 7.87 -5.22
N LEU A 98 -4.16 8.98 -4.76
CA LEU A 98 -4.57 10.31 -5.21
C LEU A 98 -4.27 10.54 -6.68
N HIS A 99 -3.13 10.05 -7.19
CA HIS A 99 -2.84 10.09 -8.62
C HIS A 99 -3.85 9.29 -9.44
N ALA A 100 -4.22 8.08 -8.99
CA ALA A 100 -5.27 7.31 -9.64
C ALA A 100 -6.62 8.07 -9.65
N MET A 101 -7.00 8.70 -8.53
CA MET A 101 -8.22 9.51 -8.44
C MET A 101 -8.20 10.73 -9.36
N ASP A 102 -7.04 11.39 -9.49
CA ASP A 102 -6.84 12.56 -10.34
C ASP A 102 -7.05 12.18 -11.81
N ARG A 103 -6.34 11.15 -12.28
CA ARG A 103 -6.49 10.62 -13.65
C ARG A 103 -7.92 10.20 -13.97
N LEU A 104 -8.58 9.52 -13.04
CA LEU A 104 -9.97 9.11 -13.21
C LEU A 104 -10.93 10.30 -13.24
N SER A 105 -10.68 11.35 -12.46
CA SER A 105 -11.49 12.58 -12.50
C SER A 105 -11.29 13.35 -13.80
N GLU A 106 -10.05 13.48 -14.26
CA GLU A 106 -9.73 14.10 -15.55
C GLU A 106 -10.42 13.33 -16.68
N ALA A 107 -10.28 12.01 -16.73
CA ALA A 107 -10.96 11.16 -17.72
C ALA A 107 -12.49 11.27 -17.65
N ALA A 108 -13.07 11.30 -16.44
CA ALA A 108 -14.51 11.49 -16.26
C ALA A 108 -14.99 12.81 -16.88
N GLN A 109 -14.21 13.88 -16.69
CA GLN A 109 -14.53 15.21 -17.22
C GLN A 109 -14.32 15.30 -18.74
N GLU A 110 -13.22 14.79 -19.26
CA GLU A 110 -12.88 14.88 -20.68
C GLU A 110 -13.79 14.03 -21.57
N LEU A 111 -14.21 12.86 -21.08
CA LEU A 111 -15.07 11.93 -21.80
C LEU A 111 -16.57 12.16 -21.54
N ASP A 112 -16.92 13.03 -20.59
CA ASP A 112 -18.28 13.21 -20.04
C ASP A 112 -18.88 11.89 -19.50
N GLU A 113 -18.03 11.01 -18.97
CA GLU A 113 -18.37 9.69 -18.42
C GLU A 113 -18.21 9.71 -16.89
N TRP A 114 -19.12 10.40 -16.20
CA TRP A 114 -19.05 10.65 -14.75
C TRP A 114 -19.06 9.41 -13.86
N GLN A 115 -19.32 8.21 -14.39
CA GLN A 115 -19.14 6.95 -13.65
C GLN A 115 -17.68 6.63 -13.34
N PHE A 116 -16.71 7.23 -14.05
CA PHE A 116 -15.28 7.10 -13.73
C PHE A 116 -14.89 7.92 -12.49
N GLN A 117 -15.73 8.86 -12.05
CA GLN A 117 -15.50 9.56 -10.79
C GLN A 117 -15.68 8.62 -9.60
N ALA A 118 -14.62 8.43 -8.82
CA ALA A 118 -14.68 7.70 -7.55
C ALA A 118 -15.71 8.36 -6.61
N ARG A 119 -16.58 7.54 -6.01
CA ARG A 119 -17.67 7.97 -5.12
C ARG A 119 -17.31 7.81 -3.64
N LEU A 120 -16.40 6.89 -3.37
CA LEU A 120 -15.91 6.58 -2.03
C LEU A 120 -14.41 6.30 -2.11
N MET A 121 -13.67 6.76 -1.11
CA MET A 121 -12.28 6.38 -0.89
C MET A 121 -12.16 5.85 0.54
N VAL A 122 -11.69 4.60 0.69
CA VAL A 122 -11.36 4.01 1.98
C VAL A 122 -9.92 3.51 1.91
N HIS A 123 -8.99 4.36 2.35
CA HIS A 123 -7.55 4.11 2.26
C HIS A 123 -7.11 3.81 0.81
N ASP A 124 -6.82 2.55 0.50
CA ASP A 124 -6.37 2.03 -0.80
C ASP A 124 -7.53 1.58 -1.72
N GLU A 125 -8.78 1.65 -1.24
CA GLU A 125 -9.97 1.27 -2.01
C GLU A 125 -10.69 2.48 -2.62
N LEU A 126 -10.99 2.40 -3.92
CA LEU A 126 -11.87 3.33 -4.63
C LEU A 126 -13.19 2.65 -5.01
N GLY A 127 -14.31 3.24 -4.56
CA GLY A 127 -15.65 2.76 -4.83
C GLY A 127 -16.34 3.53 -5.96
N PHE A 128 -17.00 2.83 -6.88
CA PHE A 128 -17.65 3.40 -8.06
C PHE A 128 -19.12 2.97 -8.18
N TRP A 129 -19.91 3.80 -8.86
CA TRP A 129 -21.27 3.44 -9.30
C TRP A 129 -21.29 3.38 -10.82
N ILE A 130 -21.32 2.17 -11.35
CA ILE A 130 -21.18 1.91 -12.78
C ILE A 130 -22.48 1.34 -13.33
N PRO A 131 -22.99 1.82 -14.48
CA PRO A 131 -24.14 1.22 -15.13
C PRO A 131 -23.89 -0.25 -15.46
N LYS A 132 -24.84 -1.14 -15.13
CA LYS A 132 -24.73 -2.59 -15.38
C LYS A 132 -24.41 -2.95 -16.85
N LYS A 133 -24.82 -2.10 -17.79
CA LYS A 133 -24.61 -2.33 -19.24
C LYS A 133 -23.17 -2.09 -19.69
N THR A 134 -22.41 -1.26 -18.97
CA THR A 134 -21.04 -0.85 -19.34
C THR A 134 -20.00 -1.35 -18.35
N ILE A 135 -20.41 -2.12 -17.33
CA ILE A 135 -19.56 -2.48 -16.19
C ILE A 135 -18.22 -3.11 -16.59
N ASP A 136 -18.20 -4.05 -17.52
CA ASP A 136 -16.95 -4.74 -17.87
C ASP A 136 -15.97 -3.80 -18.59
N ARG A 137 -16.47 -2.97 -19.53
CA ARG A 137 -15.68 -1.93 -20.22
C ARG A 137 -15.14 -0.89 -19.23
N ASP A 138 -16.01 -0.41 -18.36
CA ASP A 138 -15.69 0.67 -17.43
C ASP A 138 -14.70 0.19 -16.37
N LEU A 139 -14.81 -1.06 -15.90
CA LEU A 139 -13.84 -1.65 -14.97
C LEU A 139 -12.46 -1.84 -15.61
N GLU A 140 -12.39 -2.26 -16.88
CA GLU A 140 -11.13 -2.36 -17.61
C GLU A 140 -10.43 -0.99 -17.73
N PHE A 141 -11.20 0.05 -18.09
CA PHE A 141 -10.69 1.42 -18.15
C PHE A 141 -10.23 1.93 -16.77
N ILE A 142 -11.07 1.78 -15.74
CA ILE A 142 -10.74 2.21 -14.38
C ILE A 142 -9.48 1.50 -13.89
N ALA A 143 -9.38 0.19 -14.10
CA ALA A 143 -8.21 -0.58 -13.70
C ALA A 143 -6.93 -0.11 -14.40
N TYR A 144 -7.01 0.18 -15.71
CA TYR A 144 -5.90 0.71 -16.48
C TYR A 144 -5.42 2.04 -15.92
N GLU A 145 -6.33 2.99 -15.64
CA GLU A 145 -5.98 4.30 -15.09
C GLU A 145 -5.43 4.22 -13.65
N MET A 146 -5.99 3.34 -12.82
CA MET A 146 -5.52 3.15 -11.44
C MET A 146 -4.12 2.54 -11.37
N LEU A 147 -3.72 1.73 -12.34
CA LEU A 147 -2.42 1.05 -12.37
C LEU A 147 -1.30 1.88 -13.02
N GLN A 148 -1.60 3.10 -13.46
CA GLN A 148 -0.61 4.02 -14.02
C GLN A 148 0.41 4.44 -12.95
N CYS A 149 1.67 4.07 -13.18
CA CYS A 149 2.77 4.27 -12.22
C CYS A 149 3.98 5.00 -12.81
N GLU A 150 3.88 5.53 -14.04
CA GLU A 150 4.97 6.18 -14.75
C GLU A 150 5.57 7.40 -14.02
N HIS A 151 4.77 8.07 -13.20
CA HIS A 151 5.18 9.22 -12.39
C HIS A 151 5.89 8.83 -11.08
N PHE A 152 5.96 7.54 -10.74
CA PHE A 152 6.54 7.05 -9.49
C PHE A 152 7.82 6.25 -9.76
N PRO A 153 8.98 6.91 -9.93
CA PRO A 153 10.24 6.24 -10.27
C PRO A 153 10.74 5.29 -9.15
N TRP A 154 10.15 5.37 -7.96
CA TRP A 154 10.42 4.53 -6.81
C TRP A 154 9.60 3.23 -6.78
N ILE A 155 8.60 3.09 -7.68
CA ILE A 155 7.87 1.83 -7.83
C ILE A 155 8.74 0.86 -8.64
N THR A 156 9.30 -0.11 -7.92
CA THR A 156 10.14 -1.18 -8.50
C THR A 156 9.49 -2.56 -8.41
N VAL A 157 8.21 -2.61 -8.03
CA VAL A 157 7.42 -3.84 -7.95
C VAL A 157 6.06 -3.57 -8.59
N PRO A 158 5.45 -4.56 -9.27
CA PRO A 158 4.15 -4.37 -9.92
C PRO A 158 3.08 -3.98 -8.92
N LEU A 159 2.27 -2.98 -9.28
CA LEU A 159 1.05 -2.67 -8.54
C LEU A 159 0.01 -3.75 -8.84
N CYS A 160 -0.76 -4.12 -7.83
CA CYS A 160 -1.78 -5.16 -7.89
C CYS A 160 -3.13 -4.53 -7.53
N LEU A 161 -4.11 -4.68 -8.42
CA LEU A 161 -5.47 -4.21 -8.22
C LEU A 161 -6.41 -5.40 -8.10
N GLU A 162 -7.06 -5.53 -6.94
CA GLU A 162 -8.14 -6.50 -6.70
C GLU A 162 -9.48 -5.81 -7.00
N ILE A 163 -10.31 -6.41 -7.85
CA ILE A 163 -11.58 -5.83 -8.29
C ILE A 163 -12.73 -6.66 -7.70
N GLY A 164 -13.57 -5.98 -6.92
CA GLY A 164 -14.86 -6.49 -6.44
C GLY A 164 -16.02 -5.87 -7.21
N LYS A 165 -17.09 -6.64 -7.46
CA LYS A 165 -18.36 -6.10 -7.98
C LYS A 165 -19.54 -6.62 -7.20
N GLY A 166 -20.56 -5.78 -7.03
CA GLY A 166 -21.75 -6.17 -6.28
C GLY A 166 -22.86 -5.12 -6.30
N PRO A 167 -24.08 -5.47 -5.85
CA PRO A 167 -25.20 -4.54 -5.75
C PRO A 167 -24.99 -3.42 -4.73
N ASN A 168 -24.08 -3.59 -3.76
CA ASN A 168 -23.72 -2.59 -2.76
C ASN A 168 -22.30 -2.87 -2.22
N TRP A 169 -21.79 -1.97 -1.36
CA TRP A 169 -20.43 -2.07 -0.84
C TRP A 169 -20.20 -3.28 0.09
N TYR A 170 -21.23 -3.74 0.82
CA TYR A 170 -21.12 -4.88 1.72
C TYR A 170 -21.16 -6.24 0.99
N ASP A 171 -21.94 -6.32 -0.09
CA ASP A 171 -22.20 -7.54 -0.84
C ASP A 171 -21.49 -7.48 -2.19
N GLN A 172 -20.19 -7.74 -2.20
CA GLN A 172 -19.36 -7.80 -3.41
C GLN A 172 -18.70 -9.17 -3.59
N GLU A 173 -18.55 -9.57 -4.84
CA GLU A 173 -17.75 -10.74 -5.24
C GLU A 173 -16.47 -10.27 -5.93
N GLU A 174 -15.33 -10.85 -5.54
CA GLU A 174 -14.05 -10.66 -6.22
C GLU A 174 -14.14 -11.27 -7.62
N VAL A 175 -13.79 -10.49 -8.64
CA VAL A 175 -13.95 -10.91 -10.05
C VAL A 175 -12.64 -11.02 -10.79
N SER A 176 -11.65 -10.22 -10.43
CA SER A 176 -10.36 -10.23 -11.08
C SER A 176 -9.29 -9.59 -10.21
N THR A 177 -8.05 -9.97 -10.48
CA THR A 177 -6.85 -9.31 -9.97
C THR A 177 -6.01 -8.95 -11.19
N ILE A 178 -5.58 -7.70 -11.30
CA ILE A 178 -4.81 -7.18 -12.43
C ILE A 178 -3.51 -6.60 -11.92
N TYR A 179 -2.40 -6.88 -12.60
CA TYR A 179 -1.09 -6.34 -12.27
C TYR A 179 -0.66 -5.30 -13.31
N SER A 180 0.04 -4.25 -12.86
CA SER A 180 0.47 -3.15 -13.73
C SER A 180 1.42 -3.60 -14.85
N ASP A 181 2.20 -4.64 -14.62
CA ASP A 181 3.13 -5.21 -15.61
C ASP A 181 2.45 -6.13 -16.64
N ASP A 182 1.32 -6.76 -16.30
CA ASP A 182 0.48 -7.45 -17.28
C ASP A 182 -0.12 -6.47 -18.30
N LEU A 183 -0.27 -5.20 -17.91
CA LEU A 183 -0.68 -4.07 -18.76
C LEU A 183 0.52 -3.37 -19.44
N GLY A 184 1.76 -3.80 -19.18
CA GLY A 184 2.97 -3.18 -19.70
C GLY A 184 3.30 -1.81 -19.10
N LEU A 185 2.65 -1.43 -17.99
CA LEU A 185 2.87 -0.15 -17.28
C LEU A 185 4.13 -0.17 -16.41
N LEU A 186 4.66 -1.37 -16.11
CA LEU A 186 5.93 -1.55 -15.40
C LEU A 186 6.76 -2.65 -16.06
N ASP A 187 8.04 -2.37 -16.32
CA ASP A 187 8.96 -3.33 -16.92
C ASP A 187 9.51 -4.29 -15.84
N ARG A 188 9.03 -5.54 -15.84
CA ARG A 188 9.51 -6.61 -14.93
C ARG A 188 11.03 -6.76 -14.92
N LYS A 189 11.70 -6.58 -16.06
CA LYS A 189 13.16 -6.74 -16.16
C LYS A 189 13.93 -5.66 -15.39
N LYS A 190 13.33 -4.49 -15.21
CA LYS A 190 13.88 -3.40 -14.37
C LYS A 190 13.57 -3.59 -12.89
N CYS A 191 12.59 -4.44 -12.57
CA CYS A 191 12.13 -4.69 -11.21
C CYS A 191 12.95 -5.76 -10.46
N GLY A 192 13.94 -6.39 -11.13
CA GLY A 192 14.79 -7.41 -10.50
C GLY A 192 14.09 -8.76 -10.28
N PHE A 193 12.99 -9.01 -11.00
CA PHE A 193 12.29 -10.29 -11.07
C PHE A 193 12.61 -11.04 -12.37
#